data_AF-A0A964EWL1-F1
#
_entry.id   AF-A0A964EWL1-F1
#
_cell.length_a   1.000
_cell.length_b   1.000
_cell.length_c   1.000
_cell.angle_alpha   90.00
_cell.angle_beta   90.00
_cell.angle_gamma   90.00
#
_symmetry.space_group_name_H-M   'P 1'
#
loop_
_entity.id
_entity.type
_entity.pdbx_description
1 polymer ?
#
loop_
_entity_poly.entity_id
_entity_poly.type
_entity_poly.pdbx_seq_one_letter_code
_entity_poly.pdbx_strand_id
1 'polypeptide(L)'
;MLPGQIRELRISLGFTQGQFAQLLGVHSLTVSKWERGLLSPSPRQVALMNSFQTATVNQPDIGTVVAGLLVGAGISAALFFILKAAFEDD
;
A
#
# COMPACT_ATOMS: atom_id res chain seq x y z
N MET A 1 -9.57 -7.83 -13.41
CA MET A 1 -8.89 -6.53 -13.58
C MET A 1 -7.69 -6.74 -14.49
N LEU A 2 -7.51 -5.90 -15.51
CA LEU A 2 -6.41 -6.03 -16.47
C LEU A 2 -5.08 -5.54 -15.88
N PRO A 3 -3.92 -6.00 -16.36
CA PRO A 3 -2.60 -5.59 -15.84
C PRO A 3 -2.39 -4.08 -15.80
N GLY A 4 -2.79 -3.37 -16.86
CA GLY A 4 -2.71 -1.90 -16.93
C GLY A 4 -3.56 -1.20 -15.86
N GLN A 5 -4.79 -1.68 -15.63
CA GLN A 5 -5.70 -1.12 -14.63
C GLN A 5 -5.17 -1.27 -13.19
N ILE A 6 -4.47 -2.38 -12.91
CA ILE A 6 -3.83 -2.60 -11.60
C ILE A 6 -2.72 -1.57 -11.38
N ARG A 7 -1.89 -1.35 -12.41
CA ARG A 7 -0.82 -0.35 -12.37
C ARG A 7 -1.37 1.06 -12.21
N GLU A 8 -2.40 1.42 -12.96
CA GLU A 8 -3.07 2.72 -12.90
C GLU A 8 -3.63 3.00 -11.51
N LEU A 9 -4.39 2.06 -10.93
CA LEU A 9 -4.91 2.17 -9.57
C LEU A 9 -3.79 2.39 -8.54
N ARG A 10 -2.70 1.62 -8.63
CA ARG A 10 -1.58 1.79 -7.71
C ARG A 10 -0.97 3.18 -7.82
N ILE A 11 -0.75 3.66 -9.05
CA ILE A 11 -0.15 4.97 -9.29
C ILE A 11 -1.08 6.09 -8.83
N SER A 12 -2.40 5.97 -9.05
CA SER A 12 -3.36 6.97 -8.58
C SER A 12 -3.42 7.08 -7.05
N LEU A 13 -3.08 6.00 -6.34
CA LEU A 13 -2.93 5.99 -4.89
C LEU A 13 -1.56 6.52 -4.41
N GLY A 14 -0.63 6.82 -5.32
CA GLY A 14 0.73 7.28 -4.99
C GLY A 14 1.64 6.19 -4.41
N PHE A 15 1.30 4.90 -4.60
CA PHE A 15 2.02 3.80 -3.96
C PHE A 15 3.11 3.18 -4.84
N THR A 16 4.18 2.74 -4.18
CA THR A 16 5.13 1.76 -4.72
C THR A 16 4.48 0.37 -4.81
N GLN A 17 5.06 -0.54 -5.60
CA GLN A 17 4.59 -1.94 -5.65
C GLN A 17 4.66 -2.61 -4.27
N GLY A 18 5.61 -2.24 -3.42
CA GLY A 18 5.74 -2.76 -2.05
C GLY A 18 4.62 -2.30 -1.13
N GLN A 19 4.31 -0.99 -1.11
CA GLN A 19 3.21 -0.45 -0.31
C GLN A 19 1.85 -1.00 -0.75
N PHE A 20 1.64 -1.11 -2.06
CA PHE A 20 0.41 -1.70 -2.59
C PHE A 20 0.29 -3.19 -2.24
N ALA A 21 1.40 -3.92 -2.24
CA ALA A 21 1.44 -5.31 -1.83
C ALA A 21 1.14 -5.49 -0.33
N GLN A 22 1.66 -4.59 0.53
CA GLN A 22 1.35 -4.59 1.96
C GLN A 22 -0.15 -4.43 2.22
N LEU A 23 -0.83 -3.50 1.53
CA LEU A 23 -2.28 -3.32 1.66
C LEU A 23 -3.10 -4.53 1.21
N LEU A 24 -2.61 -5.24 0.19
CA LEU A 24 -3.28 -6.43 -0.35
C LEU A 24 -2.88 -7.73 0.36
N GLY A 25 -1.98 -7.67 1.34
CA GLY A 25 -1.47 -8.84 2.07
C GLY A 25 -0.72 -9.82 1.18
N VAL A 26 0.04 -9.32 0.19
CA VAL A 26 0.81 -10.14 -0.75
C VAL A 26 2.27 -9.69 -0.82
N HIS A 27 3.11 -10.48 -1.47
CA HIS A 27 4.49 -10.09 -1.77
C HIS A 27 4.57 -9.09 -2.94
N SER A 28 5.54 -8.17 -2.92
CA SER A 28 5.74 -7.17 -3.99
C SER A 28 5.94 -7.78 -5.38
N LEU A 29 6.64 -8.91 -5.47
CA LEU A 29 6.79 -9.68 -6.71
C LEU A 29 5.45 -10.17 -7.28
N THR A 30 4.45 -10.43 -6.44
CA THR A 30 3.10 -10.82 -6.88
C THR A 30 2.44 -9.66 -7.62
N VAL A 31 2.50 -8.45 -7.07
CA VAL A 31 2.03 -7.22 -7.73
C VAL A 31 2.78 -6.97 -9.04
N SER A 32 4.11 -7.13 -9.03
CA SER A 32 4.93 -7.02 -10.26
C SER A 32 4.51 -8.01 -11.35
N LYS A 33 4.16 -9.26 -10.98
CA LYS A 33 3.67 -10.26 -11.94
C LYS A 33 2.26 -9.90 -12.45
N TRP A 34 1.39 -9.36 -11.61
CA TRP A 34 0.07 -8.88 -12.01
C TRP A 34 0.14 -7.73 -13.01
N GLU A 35 0.95 -6.70 -12.74
CA GLU A 35 1.10 -5.54 -13.64
C GLU A 35 1.72 -5.90 -15.00
N ARG A 36 2.46 -7.00 -15.07
CA ARG A 36 3.03 -7.54 -16.31
C ARG A 36 2.15 -8.58 -17.00
N GLY A 37 1.00 -8.94 -16.41
CA GLY A 37 0.11 -9.98 -16.93
C GLY A 37 0.66 -11.41 -16.83
N LEU A 38 1.71 -11.63 -16.04
CA LEU A 38 2.32 -12.94 -15.81
C LEU A 38 1.56 -13.79 -14.77
N LEU A 39 0.70 -13.13 -13.99
CA LEU A 39 -0.17 -13.76 -13.00
C LEU A 39 -1.47 -12.94 -12.94
N SER A 40 -2.58 -13.57 -12.57
CA SER A 40 -3.84 -12.87 -12.31
C SER A 40 -4.14 -12.80 -10.82
N PRO A 41 -4.74 -11.70 -10.32
CA PRO A 41 -5.24 -11.63 -8.96
C PRO A 41 -6.44 -12.57 -8.77
N SER A 42 -6.62 -13.05 -7.54
CA SER A 42 -7.82 -13.80 -7.16
C SER A 42 -9.07 -12.88 -7.17
N PRO A 43 -10.29 -13.45 -7.25
CA PRO A 43 -11.53 -12.67 -7.18
C PRO A 43 -11.62 -11.78 -5.94
N ARG A 44 -11.14 -12.25 -4.78
CA ARG A 44 -11.11 -11.45 -3.54
C ARG A 44 -10.20 -10.22 -3.66
N GLN A 45 -9.02 -10.38 -4.28
CA GLN A 45 -8.10 -9.27 -4.51
C GLN A 45 -8.67 -8.26 -5.52
N VAL A 46 -9.36 -8.74 -6.55
CA VAL A 46 -10.06 -7.86 -7.50
C VAL A 46 -11.16 -7.06 -6.79
N ALA A 47 -11.99 -7.71 -5.96
CA ALA A 47 -13.02 -7.02 -5.21
C ALA A 47 -12.44 -5.93 -4.29
N LEU A 48 -11.34 -6.22 -3.59
CA LEU A 48 -10.67 -5.25 -2.73
C LEU A 48 -10.12 -4.05 -3.52
N MET A 49 -9.50 -4.29 -4.67
CA MET A 49 -9.00 -3.22 -5.55
C MET A 49 -10.14 -2.35 -6.10
N ASN A 50 -11.31 -2.92 -6.40
CA ASN A 50 -12.49 -2.13 -6.80
C ASN A 50 -12.99 -1.24 -5.65
N SER A 51 -12.94 -1.73 -4.40
CA SER A 51 -13.25 -0.90 -3.23
C SER A 51 -12.26 0.27 -3.09
N PHE A 52 -10.98 0.06 -3.39
CA PHE A 52 -10.00 1.14 -3.41
C PHE A 52 -10.31 2.20 -4.47
N GLN A 53 -10.67 1.78 -5.69
CA GLN A 53 -11.12 2.71 -6.74
C GLN A 53 -12.31 3.56 -6.28
N THR A 54 -13.30 2.92 -5.66
CA THR A 54 -14.48 3.62 -5.12
C THR A 54 -14.09 4.61 -4.03
N ALA A 55 -13.20 4.22 -3.11
CA ALA A 55 -12.70 5.08 -2.05
C ALA A 55 -11.94 6.31 -2.60
N THR A 56 -11.11 6.14 -3.64
CA THR A 56 -10.38 7.26 -4.26
C THR A 56 -11.28 8.26 -4.97
N VAL A 57 -12.42 7.82 -5.50
CA VAL A 57 -13.41 8.74 -6.08
C VAL A 57 -14.07 9.61 -4.99
N ASN A 58 -14.35 9.01 -3.83
CA ASN A 58 -15.02 9.70 -2.73
C ASN A 58 -14.07 10.56 -1.88
N GLN A 59 -12.79 10.18 -1.80
CA GLN A 59 -11.75 10.85 -1.03
C GLN A 59 -10.43 10.85 -1.82
N PRO A 60 -10.20 11.85 -2.70
CA PRO A 60 -9.03 11.88 -3.58
C PRO A 60 -7.68 11.78 -2.85
N ASP A 61 -7.59 12.34 -1.64
CA ASP A 61 -6.34 12.39 -0.87
C ASP A 61 -6.07 11.13 -0.04
N ILE A 62 -6.97 10.15 -0.03
CA ILE A 62 -6.89 8.97 0.86
C ILE A 62 -5.59 8.18 0.68
N GLY A 63 -5.03 8.14 -0.53
CA GLY A 63 -3.76 7.47 -0.81
C GLY A 63 -2.60 8.07 -0.01
N THR A 64 -2.54 9.40 0.11
CA THR A 64 -1.47 10.09 0.84
C THR A 64 -1.55 9.84 2.34
N VAL A 65 -2.76 9.85 2.91
CA VAL A 65 -3.01 9.52 4.32
C VAL A 65 -2.59 8.09 4.63
N VAL A 66 -3.01 7.13 3.79
CA VAL A 66 -2.68 5.72 3.97
C VAL A 66 -1.18 5.46 3.79
N ALA A 67 -0.52 6.11 2.82
CA ALA A 67 0.94 6.05 2.67
C ALA A 67 1.65 6.53 3.95
N GLY A 68 1.22 7.67 4.50
CA GLY A 68 1.76 8.21 5.75
C GLY A 68 1.62 7.24 6.92
N LEU A 69 0.47 6.56 7.04
CA LEU A 69 0.25 5.54 8.07
C LEU A 69 1.14 4.30 7.88
N LEU A 70 1.30 3.82 6.64
CA LEU A 70 2.15 2.66 6.32
C LEU A 70 3.63 2.90 6.63
N VAL A 71 4.11 4.13 6.43
CA VAL A 71 5.52 4.50 6.69
C VAL A 71 5.73 4.89 8.15
N GLY A 72 4.79 5.65 8.74
CA GLY A 72 4.96 6.30 10.04
C GLY A 72 4.62 5.42 11.25
N ALA A 73 3.54 4.63 11.19
CA ALA A 73 3.04 3.97 12.40
C ALA A 73 3.93 2.81 12.89
N GLY A 74 4.73 2.20 12.00
CA GLY A 74 5.63 1.09 12.35
C GLY A 74 7.05 1.53 12.66
N ILE A 75 7.71 2.17 11.68
CA ILE A 75 9.13 2.54 11.79
C ILE A 75 9.30 3.79 12.65
N SER A 76 8.46 4.82 12.50
CA SER A 76 8.59 6.03 13.33
C SER A 76 8.20 5.76 14.79
N ALA A 77 7.25 4.86 15.06
CA ALA A 77 6.97 4.41 16.42
C ALA A 77 8.16 3.63 17.02
N ALA A 78 8.73 2.67 16.27
CA ALA A 78 9.92 1.93 16.72
C ALA A 78 11.13 2.85 16.94
N LEU A 79 11.42 3.75 16.00
CA LEU A 79 12.47 4.78 16.14
C LEU A 79 12.21 5.68 17.34
N PHE A 80 10.96 6.13 17.53
CA PHE A 80 10.59 6.94 18.68
C PHE A 80 10.88 6.21 20.00
N PHE A 81 10.49 4.94 20.12
CA PHE A 81 10.78 4.15 21.33
C PHE A 81 12.28 3.91 21.54
N ILE A 82 13.05 3.64 20.47
CA ILE A 82 14.52 3.48 20.55
C ILE A 82 15.20 4.79 20.96
N LEU A 83 14.83 5.91 20.33
CA LEU A 83 15.41 7.23 20.62
C LEU A 83 15.02 7.70 22.02
N LYS A 84 13.74 7.54 22.42
CA LYS A 84 13.29 7.83 23.79
C LYS A 84 14.10 7.03 24.81
N ALA A 85 14.29 5.72 24.61
CA ALA A 85 15.11 4.90 25.50
C ALA A 85 16.60 5.26 25.51
N ALA A 86 17.13 5.88 24.44
CA ALA A 86 18.52 6.32 24.34
C ALA A 86 18.78 7.72 24.94
N PHE A 87 17.72 8.52 25.17
CA PHE A 87 17.81 9.90 25.66
C PHE A 87 17.01 10.15 26.95
N GLU A 88 16.26 9.17 27.45
CA GLU A 88 15.77 9.14 28.83
C GLU A 88 16.91 8.68 29.73
N ASP A 89 17.73 9.63 30.19
CA ASP A 89 18.65 9.46 31.31
C ASP A 89 17.86 9.61 32.63
N ASP A 90 17.87 8.55 33.45
CA ASP A 90 17.78 8.58 34.92
C ASP A 90 18.98 7.78 35.47
#